data_AF-A0A1F9R8W5-F1
#
_entry.id   AF-A0A1F9R8W5-F1
#
_cell.length_a   1.000
_cell.length_b   1.000
_cell.length_c   1.000
_cell.angle_alpha   90.00
_cell.angle_beta   90.00
_cell.angle_gamma   90.00
#
_symmetry.space_group_name_H-M   'P 1'
#
loop_
_entity.id
_entity.type
_entity.pdbx_description
1 polymer ?
#
loop_
_entity_poly.entity_id
_entity_poly.type
_entity_poly.pdbx_seq_one_letter_code
_entity_poly.pdbx_strand_id
1 'polypeptide(L)'
;MKKILIVPAFIAAFAVPCAAELKDAGAALEALRSDSAKERLEAIYYLGALRNAAAYEALAGQFKAEKDAYLRTQIVEALDVKGSSWAFSCAIAAADDSNKAVRQAASSSLARRAGDPAADARLKTLAGDPAEEVRLAVVSSLAVEPSTTSVSIIGAVLADRKGTLKSRQAAAEALAGMKTPAGDTELLKHVSDADPKIKAAAQSRRPSKAKKAVKKK
;
A
#
# COMPACT_ATOMS: atom_id res chain seq x y z
N MET A 1 -35.03 -14.70 -3.68
CA MET A 1 -34.43 -13.76 -4.64
C MET A 1 -33.01 -13.43 -4.18
N LYS A 2 -31.99 -14.08 -4.76
CA LYS A 2 -30.59 -13.90 -4.35
C LYS A 2 -30.02 -12.67 -5.07
N LYS A 3 -29.69 -11.62 -4.32
CA LYS A 3 -28.94 -10.46 -4.85
C LYS A 3 -27.46 -10.85 -4.94
N ILE A 4 -27.01 -11.13 -6.16
CA ILE A 4 -25.58 -11.30 -6.46
C ILE A 4 -24.97 -9.90 -6.42
N LEU A 5 -24.24 -9.60 -5.35
CA LEU A 5 -23.48 -8.37 -5.21
C LEU A 5 -22.17 -8.56 -5.99
N ILE A 6 -22.12 -8.03 -7.21
CA ILE A 6 -20.90 -7.92 -7.99
C ILE A 6 -20.05 -6.85 -7.29
N VAL A 7 -19.10 -7.28 -6.47
CA VAL A 7 -18.02 -6.42 -5.98
C VAL A 7 -17.04 -6.26 -7.14
N PRO A 8 -16.70 -5.05 -7.59
CA PRO A 8 -15.66 -4.89 -8.59
C PRO A 8 -14.35 -5.28 -7.91
N ALA A 9 -13.86 -6.47 -8.23
CA ALA A 9 -12.47 -6.80 -8.00
C ALA A 9 -11.66 -5.84 -8.88
N PHE A 10 -10.97 -4.89 -8.26
CA PHE A 10 -9.82 -4.24 -8.88
C PHE A 10 -8.74 -5.31 -9.04
N ILE A 11 -8.95 -6.20 -10.01
CA ILE A 11 -7.85 -6.87 -10.68
C ILE A 11 -7.15 -5.72 -11.40
N ALA A 12 -6.00 -5.29 -10.87
CA ALA A 12 -5.05 -4.54 -11.67
C ALA A 12 -4.67 -5.46 -12.83
N ALA A 13 -5.47 -5.44 -13.89
CA ALA A 13 -5.07 -5.90 -15.18
C ALA A 13 -3.93 -4.96 -15.56
N PHE A 14 -2.71 -5.41 -15.35
CA PHE A 14 -1.53 -4.83 -15.96
C PHE A 14 -1.73 -5.00 -17.47
N ALA A 15 -2.47 -4.08 -18.08
CA ALA A 15 -2.35 -3.83 -19.49
C ALA A 15 -0.91 -3.38 -19.68
N VAL A 16 -0.04 -4.32 -20.03
CA VAL A 16 1.34 -4.06 -20.47
C VAL A 16 1.22 -3.00 -21.56
N PRO A 17 1.58 -1.73 -21.30
CA PRO A 17 1.49 -0.72 -22.34
C PRO A 17 2.61 -1.04 -23.32
N CYS A 18 2.23 -1.59 -24.47
CA CYS A 18 3.06 -1.83 -25.65
C CYS A 18 4.31 -2.69 -25.35
N ALA A 19 4.27 -3.95 -25.74
CA ALA A 19 5.44 -4.81 -25.75
C ALA A 19 6.60 -4.08 -26.47
N ALA A 20 7.57 -3.64 -25.69
CA ALA A 20 8.88 -3.29 -26.19
C ALA A 20 9.42 -4.47 -26.99
N GLU A 21 10.03 -4.20 -28.14
CA GLU A 21 10.71 -5.20 -28.99
C GLU A 21 12.01 -5.72 -28.34
N LEU A 22 12.03 -5.89 -27.01
CA LEU A 22 13.14 -6.53 -26.32
C LEU A 22 13.09 -8.02 -26.63
N LYS A 23 14.12 -8.48 -27.34
CA LYS A 23 14.22 -9.85 -27.84
C LYS A 23 14.29 -10.91 -26.74
N ASP A 24 15.00 -10.59 -25.65
CA ASP A 24 15.27 -11.50 -24.56
C ASP A 24 15.66 -10.75 -23.27
N ALA A 25 15.87 -11.51 -22.18
CA ALA A 25 16.28 -10.95 -20.89
C ALA A 25 17.65 -10.26 -20.94
N GLY A 26 18.56 -10.68 -21.83
CA GLY A 26 19.86 -10.04 -22.01
C GLY A 26 19.71 -8.62 -22.58
N ALA A 27 18.88 -8.47 -23.61
CA ALA A 27 18.53 -7.17 -24.17
C ALA A 27 17.90 -6.23 -23.12
N ALA A 28 17.01 -6.77 -22.28
CA ALA A 28 16.40 -5.98 -21.20
C ALA A 28 17.44 -5.53 -20.14
N LEU A 29 18.40 -6.38 -19.78
CA LEU A 29 19.46 -6.02 -18.83
C LEU A 29 20.39 -4.93 -19.36
N GLU A 30 20.67 -4.92 -20.67
CA GLU A 30 21.43 -3.83 -21.29
C GLU A 30 20.60 -2.54 -21.36
N ALA A 31 19.32 -2.63 -21.72
CA ALA A 31 18.42 -1.47 -21.78
C ALA A 31 18.20 -0.81 -20.39
N LEU A 32 18.31 -1.54 -19.28
CA LEU A 32 18.31 -0.96 -17.92
C LEU A 32 19.46 0.05 -17.69
N ARG A 33 20.55 -0.05 -18.45
CA ARG A 33 21.72 0.82 -18.35
C ARG A 33 21.71 1.95 -19.38
N SER A 34 20.68 2.03 -20.22
CA SER A 34 20.56 3.06 -21.24
C SER A 34 20.40 4.46 -20.63
N ASP A 35 20.96 5.48 -21.29
CA ASP A 35 20.70 6.88 -20.95
C ASP A 35 19.22 7.25 -21.20
N SER A 36 18.56 6.55 -22.13
CA SER A 36 17.15 6.74 -22.46
C SER A 36 16.23 6.24 -21.35
N ALA A 37 15.47 7.14 -20.72
CA ALA A 37 14.47 6.78 -19.71
C ALA A 37 13.37 5.87 -20.31
N LYS A 38 13.08 6.02 -21.61
CA LYS A 38 12.11 5.18 -22.32
C LYS A 38 12.60 3.73 -22.42
N GLU A 39 13.85 3.52 -22.82
CA GLU A 39 14.43 2.16 -22.92
C GLU A 39 14.54 1.50 -21.56
N ARG A 40 14.89 2.27 -20.51
CA ARG A 40 14.88 1.78 -19.14
C ARG A 40 13.49 1.38 -18.67
N LEU A 41 12.46 2.17 -18.99
CA LEU A 41 11.06 1.83 -18.67
C LEU A 41 10.63 0.52 -19.34
N GLU A 42 10.95 0.37 -20.63
CA GLU A 42 10.68 -0.84 -21.39
C GLU A 42 11.35 -2.07 -20.77
N ALA A 43 12.60 -1.93 -20.34
CA ALA A 43 13.32 -2.97 -19.63
C ALA A 43 12.69 -3.31 -18.26
N ILE A 44 12.25 -2.29 -17.50
CA ILE A 44 11.57 -2.49 -16.22
C ILE A 44 10.31 -3.33 -16.40
N TYR A 45 9.49 -3.00 -17.40
CA TYR A 45 8.27 -3.76 -17.69
C TYR A 45 8.55 -5.17 -18.17
N TYR A 46 9.52 -5.35 -19.07
CA TYR A 46 9.91 -6.66 -19.55
C TYR A 46 10.38 -7.57 -18.40
N LEU A 47 11.32 -7.09 -17.59
CA LEU A 47 11.87 -7.85 -16.45
C LEU A 47 10.80 -8.13 -15.39
N GLY A 48 9.92 -7.16 -15.10
CA GLY A 48 8.78 -7.37 -14.19
C GLY A 48 7.83 -8.46 -14.69
N ALA A 49 7.60 -8.53 -16.00
CA ALA A 49 6.75 -9.55 -16.62
C ALA A 49 7.37 -10.96 -16.57
N LEU A 50 8.71 -11.09 -16.57
CA LEU A 50 9.38 -12.40 -16.48
C LEU A 50 9.11 -13.13 -15.15
N ARG A 51 8.86 -12.38 -14.07
CA ARG A 51 8.51 -12.88 -12.74
C ARG A 51 9.44 -13.96 -12.17
N ASN A 52 10.75 -13.84 -12.42
CA ASN A 52 11.75 -14.77 -11.89
C ASN A 52 12.80 -14.06 -11.02
N ALA A 53 13.55 -14.84 -10.25
CA ALA A 53 14.51 -14.32 -9.27
C ALA A 53 15.58 -13.42 -9.87
N ALA A 54 16.15 -13.78 -11.02
CA ALA A 54 17.20 -12.99 -11.68
C ALA A 54 16.69 -11.64 -12.17
N ALA A 55 15.47 -11.60 -12.72
CA ALA A 55 14.84 -10.35 -13.13
C ALA A 55 14.54 -9.44 -11.93
N TYR A 56 14.04 -10.00 -10.84
CA TYR A 56 13.79 -9.22 -9.62
C TYR A 56 15.06 -8.72 -8.94
N GLU A 57 16.13 -9.52 -8.93
CA GLU A 57 17.43 -9.09 -8.44
C GLU A 57 17.97 -7.92 -9.27
N ALA A 58 17.87 -7.98 -10.59
CA ALA A 58 18.27 -6.90 -11.48
C ALA A 58 17.46 -5.61 -11.22
N LEU A 59 16.13 -5.72 -11.09
CA LEU A 59 15.27 -4.58 -10.77
C LEU A 59 15.57 -3.98 -9.39
N ALA A 60 15.78 -4.81 -8.37
CA ALA A 60 16.13 -4.35 -7.03
C ALA A 60 17.50 -3.66 -7.00
N GLY A 61 18.45 -4.12 -7.83
CA GLY A 61 19.71 -3.45 -8.08
C GLY A 61 19.52 -2.09 -8.76
N GLN A 62 18.72 -2.06 -9.83
CA GLN A 62 18.42 -0.85 -10.59
C GLN A 62 17.78 0.23 -9.72
N PHE A 63 16.85 -0.14 -8.82
CA PHE A 63 16.18 0.82 -7.92
C PHE A 63 17.17 1.75 -7.20
N LYS A 64 18.32 1.22 -6.77
CA LYS A 64 19.34 1.96 -6.02
C LYS A 64 20.13 2.95 -6.89
N ALA A 65 20.29 2.65 -8.18
CA ALA A 65 21.05 3.47 -9.12
C ALA A 65 20.16 4.44 -9.91
N GLU A 66 18.85 4.19 -9.95
CA GLU A 66 17.89 4.93 -10.77
C GLU A 66 17.63 6.33 -10.22
N LYS A 67 17.88 7.35 -11.05
CA LYS A 67 17.75 8.77 -10.70
C LYS A 67 16.35 9.30 -10.96
N ASP A 68 15.64 8.74 -11.93
CA ASP A 68 14.28 9.13 -12.27
C ASP A 68 13.28 8.54 -11.26
N ALA A 69 12.57 9.42 -10.55
CA ALA A 69 11.60 9.01 -9.56
C ALA A 69 10.42 8.24 -10.15
N TYR A 70 10.01 8.55 -11.38
CA TYR A 70 8.96 7.79 -12.06
C TYR A 70 9.43 6.36 -12.31
N LEU A 71 10.64 6.17 -12.84
CA LEU A 71 11.19 4.83 -13.05
C LEU A 71 11.39 4.07 -11.74
N ARG A 72 11.82 4.75 -10.67
CA ARG A 72 11.85 4.14 -9.32
C ARG A 72 10.47 3.65 -8.87
N THR A 73 9.40 4.43 -9.09
CA THR A 73 8.02 3.99 -8.83
C THR A 73 7.67 2.76 -9.66
N GLN A 74 7.99 2.75 -10.96
CA GLN A 74 7.72 1.60 -11.83
C GLN A 74 8.48 0.33 -11.41
N ILE A 75 9.70 0.46 -10.88
CA ILE A 75 10.46 -0.66 -10.32
C ILE A 75 9.77 -1.23 -9.08
N VAL A 76 9.29 -0.37 -8.16
CA VAL A 76 8.55 -0.82 -6.97
C VAL A 76 7.28 -1.56 -7.37
N GLU A 77 6.53 -1.05 -8.35
CA GLU A 77 5.32 -1.68 -8.86
C GLU A 77 5.59 -3.01 -9.58
N ALA A 78 6.64 -3.07 -10.40
CA ALA A 78 7.07 -4.29 -11.09
C ALA A 78 7.48 -5.40 -10.11
N LEU A 79 8.06 -5.01 -8.96
CA LEU A 79 8.44 -5.92 -7.90
C LEU A 79 7.31 -6.29 -6.95
N ASP A 80 6.18 -5.55 -6.92
CA ASP A 80 5.04 -5.77 -6.01
C ASP A 80 4.23 -7.04 -6.33
N VAL A 81 4.91 -8.18 -6.23
CA VAL A 81 4.35 -9.50 -6.43
C VAL A 81 4.14 -10.15 -5.07
N LYS A 82 2.90 -10.56 -4.81
CA LYS A 82 2.48 -11.14 -3.53
C LYS A 82 3.39 -12.29 -3.10
N GLY A 83 3.91 -12.21 -1.89
CA GLY A 83 4.79 -13.22 -1.29
C GLY A 83 6.27 -13.13 -1.71
N SER A 84 6.64 -12.20 -2.60
CA SER A 84 8.03 -11.99 -2.99
C SER A 84 8.83 -11.29 -1.88
N SER A 85 9.95 -11.87 -1.46
CA SER A 85 10.90 -11.23 -0.55
C SER A 85 11.61 -10.03 -1.19
N TRP A 86 11.81 -10.06 -2.51
CA TRP A 86 12.37 -8.94 -3.28
C TRP A 86 11.47 -7.70 -3.23
N ALA A 87 10.16 -7.89 -3.35
CA ALA A 87 9.17 -6.83 -3.19
C ALA A 87 9.35 -6.10 -1.86
N PHE A 88 9.48 -6.89 -0.79
CA PHE A 88 9.63 -6.34 0.55
C PHE A 88 10.93 -5.55 0.71
N SER A 89 12.08 -6.11 0.31
CA SER A 89 13.36 -5.41 0.41
C SER A 89 13.37 -4.10 -0.39
N CYS A 90 12.78 -4.10 -1.58
CA CYS A 90 12.66 -2.88 -2.39
C CYS A 90 11.71 -1.86 -1.74
N ALA A 91 10.58 -2.31 -1.19
CA ALA A 91 9.61 -1.43 -0.54
C ALA A 91 10.18 -0.78 0.74
N ILE A 92 11.02 -1.50 1.50
CA ILE A 92 11.75 -0.93 2.63
C ILE A 92 12.66 0.22 2.16
N ALA A 93 13.41 0.05 1.07
CA ALA A 93 14.24 1.12 0.54
C ALA A 93 13.40 2.29 0.00
N ALA A 94 12.33 1.99 -0.74
CA ALA A 94 11.43 2.98 -1.33
C ALA A 94 10.69 3.83 -0.30
N ALA A 95 10.43 3.30 0.90
CA ALA A 95 9.80 4.06 1.97
C ALA A 95 10.71 5.17 2.56
N ASP A 96 12.02 5.17 2.28
CA ASP A 96 12.95 6.26 2.63
C ASP A 96 13.26 7.19 1.44
N ASP A 97 12.61 7.01 0.29
CA ASP A 97 12.91 7.79 -0.91
C ASP A 97 12.58 9.28 -0.72
N SER A 98 13.43 10.16 -1.28
CA SER A 98 13.18 11.61 -1.28
C SER A 98 11.87 11.99 -2.00
N ASN A 99 11.46 11.23 -3.01
CA ASN A 99 10.27 11.49 -3.80
C ASN A 99 9.03 10.83 -3.18
N LYS A 100 7.99 11.65 -2.96
CA LYS A 100 6.72 11.18 -2.36
C LYS A 100 6.03 10.08 -3.18
N ALA A 101 6.11 10.09 -4.52
CA ALA A 101 5.48 9.09 -5.37
C ALA A 101 6.10 7.69 -5.19
N VAL A 102 7.40 7.64 -4.94
CA VAL A 102 8.11 6.39 -4.62
C VAL A 102 7.71 5.87 -3.24
N ARG A 103 7.62 6.77 -2.25
CA ARG A 103 7.11 6.41 -0.91
C ARG A 103 5.64 5.96 -0.92
N GLN A 104 4.81 6.54 -1.79
CA GLN A 104 3.43 6.08 -2.02
C GLN A 104 3.38 4.66 -2.58
N ALA A 105 4.20 4.33 -3.57
CA ALA A 105 4.27 2.97 -4.11
C ALA A 105 4.72 1.96 -3.03
N ALA A 106 5.65 2.38 -2.17
CA ALA A 106 6.12 1.56 -1.05
C ALA A 106 4.99 1.20 -0.07
N SER A 107 4.05 2.11 0.20
CA SER A 107 2.98 1.85 1.19
C SER A 107 2.10 0.68 0.80
N SER A 108 1.77 0.54 -0.50
CA SER A 108 0.97 -0.58 -1.01
C SER A 108 1.69 -1.91 -0.78
N SER A 109 2.95 -2.00 -1.20
CA SER A 109 3.73 -3.24 -1.08
C SER A 109 3.98 -3.63 0.38
N LEU A 110 4.26 -2.66 1.25
CA LEU A 110 4.41 -2.90 2.69
C LEU A 110 3.10 -3.34 3.35
N ALA A 111 1.95 -2.78 2.94
CA ALA A 111 0.65 -3.15 3.50
C ALA A 111 0.29 -4.62 3.27
N ARG A 112 0.75 -5.23 2.15
CA ARG A 112 0.58 -6.67 1.88
C ARG A 112 1.26 -7.57 2.92
N ARG A 113 2.21 -7.02 3.67
CA ARG A 113 2.93 -7.69 4.77
C ARG A 113 2.59 -7.11 6.13
N ALA A 114 1.52 -6.34 6.25
CA ALA A 114 1.10 -5.80 7.54
C ALA A 114 0.89 -6.94 8.56
N GLY A 115 1.37 -6.73 9.79
CA GLY A 115 1.53 -7.75 10.83
C GLY A 115 2.94 -8.33 10.92
N ASP A 116 3.79 -8.15 9.90
CA ASP A 116 5.24 -8.29 10.01
C ASP A 116 5.80 -7.05 10.77
N PRO A 117 6.58 -7.23 11.86
CA PRO A 117 7.07 -6.11 12.64
C PRO A 117 7.88 -5.07 11.85
N ALA A 118 8.65 -5.51 10.85
CA ALA A 118 9.44 -4.60 10.02
C ALA A 118 8.56 -3.85 9.02
N ALA A 119 7.57 -4.51 8.42
CA ALA A 119 6.58 -3.83 7.57
C ALA A 119 5.79 -2.79 8.36
N ASP A 120 5.31 -3.16 9.55
CA ASP A 120 4.50 -2.30 10.41
C ASP A 120 5.28 -1.08 10.90
N ALA A 121 6.57 -1.24 11.22
CA ALA A 121 7.42 -0.11 11.60
C ALA A 121 7.49 0.94 10.47
N ARG A 122 7.67 0.50 9.22
CA ARG A 122 7.73 1.40 8.06
C ARG A 122 6.38 2.00 7.70
N LEU A 123 5.30 1.21 7.77
CA LEU A 123 3.94 1.70 7.57
C LEU A 123 3.56 2.78 8.59
N LYS A 124 3.97 2.63 9.86
CA LYS A 124 3.77 3.66 10.89
C LYS A 124 4.53 4.95 10.58
N THR A 125 5.76 4.85 10.08
CA THR A 125 6.51 6.03 9.62
C THR A 125 5.80 6.72 8.46
N LEU A 126 5.38 5.95 7.44
CA LEU A 126 4.65 6.49 6.27
C LEU A 126 3.27 7.05 6.64
N ALA A 127 2.62 6.52 7.68
CA ALA A 127 1.36 7.05 8.20
C ALA A 127 1.51 8.48 8.78
N GLY A 128 2.73 8.85 9.19
CA GLY A 128 3.12 10.19 9.62
C GLY A 128 3.91 10.99 8.58
N ASP A 129 3.94 10.54 7.32
CA ASP A 129 4.71 11.20 6.26
C ASP A 129 4.29 12.65 6.07
N PRO A 130 5.20 13.60 5.73
CA PRO A 130 4.82 14.98 5.44
C PRO A 130 3.84 15.11 4.26
N ALA A 131 3.93 14.26 3.24
CA ALA A 131 3.03 14.28 2.08
C ALA A 131 1.67 13.63 2.43
N GLU A 132 0.58 14.36 2.21
CA GLU A 132 -0.79 13.85 2.43
C GLU A 132 -1.07 12.61 1.59
N GLU A 133 -0.55 12.59 0.37
CA GLU A 133 -0.80 11.54 -0.59
C GLU A 133 -0.15 10.20 -0.17
N VAL A 134 0.96 10.25 0.59
CA VAL A 134 1.59 9.06 1.21
C VAL A 134 0.75 8.55 2.38
N ARG A 135 0.31 9.44 3.28
CA ARG A 135 -0.55 9.07 4.41
C ARG A 135 -1.85 8.42 3.93
N LEU A 136 -2.47 8.99 2.89
CA LEU A 136 -3.67 8.43 2.27
C LEU A 136 -3.40 7.05 1.66
N ALA A 137 -2.27 6.86 0.98
CA ALA A 137 -1.91 5.58 0.40
C ALA A 137 -1.77 4.48 1.48
N VAL A 138 -1.17 4.78 2.63
CA VAL A 138 -1.13 3.84 3.79
C VAL A 138 -2.54 3.46 4.25
N VAL A 139 -3.41 4.44 4.45
CA VAL A 139 -4.79 4.20 4.90
C VAL A 139 -5.56 3.35 3.89
N SER A 140 -5.51 3.71 2.60
CA SER A 140 -6.19 2.99 1.53
C SER A 140 -5.69 1.55 1.39
N SER A 141 -4.37 1.34 1.38
CA SER A 141 -3.79 0.00 1.24
C SER A 141 -4.16 -0.91 2.43
N LEU A 142 -4.11 -0.39 3.67
CA LEU A 142 -4.49 -1.16 4.86
C LEU A 142 -6.00 -1.42 4.98
N ALA A 143 -6.84 -0.59 4.34
CA ALA A 143 -8.28 -0.81 4.26
C ALA A 143 -8.64 -1.90 3.23
N VAL A 144 -7.90 -1.96 2.12
CA VAL A 144 -8.08 -2.97 1.06
C VAL A 144 -7.54 -4.33 1.50
N GLU A 145 -6.40 -4.36 2.19
CA GLU A 145 -5.80 -5.59 2.74
C GLU A 145 -5.65 -5.51 4.27
N PRO A 146 -6.75 -5.68 5.03
CA PRO A 146 -6.70 -5.65 6.49
C PRO A 146 -5.83 -6.77 7.07
N SER A 147 -4.94 -6.40 8.00
CA SER A 147 -4.20 -7.29 8.87
C SER A 147 -4.58 -7.08 10.34
N THR A 148 -3.93 -7.82 11.25
CA THR A 148 -4.08 -7.64 12.70
C THR A 148 -3.66 -6.25 13.19
N THR A 149 -2.80 -5.54 12.44
CA THR A 149 -2.25 -4.24 12.83
C THR A 149 -2.84 -3.06 12.06
N SER A 150 -3.60 -3.30 10.98
CA SER A 150 -4.24 -2.24 10.17
C SER A 150 -5.06 -1.26 11.00
N VAL A 151 -5.90 -1.75 11.93
CA VAL A 151 -6.74 -0.88 12.79
C VAL A 151 -5.89 0.06 13.63
N SER A 152 -4.78 -0.43 14.19
CA SER A 152 -3.90 0.39 15.04
C SER A 152 -3.21 1.49 14.23
N ILE A 153 -2.72 1.17 13.03
CA ILE A 153 -2.02 2.14 12.18
C ILE A 153 -3.02 3.19 11.64
N ILE A 154 -4.18 2.77 11.13
CA ILE A 154 -5.21 3.69 10.64
C ILE A 154 -5.76 4.56 11.80
N GLY A 155 -5.95 3.97 12.99
CA GLY A 155 -6.36 4.70 14.19
C GLY A 155 -5.39 5.82 14.58
N ALA A 156 -4.08 5.59 14.45
CA ALA A 156 -3.08 6.64 14.67
C ALA A 156 -3.24 7.83 13.69
N VAL A 157 -3.51 7.55 12.40
CA VAL A 157 -3.79 8.60 11.40
C VAL A 157 -5.06 9.39 11.76
N LEU A 158 -6.10 8.71 12.25
CA LEU A 158 -7.35 9.37 12.68
C LEU A 158 -7.13 10.28 13.91
N ALA A 159 -6.30 9.83 14.84
CA ALA A 159 -6.00 10.54 16.08
C ALA A 159 -5.03 11.71 15.90
N ASP A 160 -4.24 11.73 14.81
CA ASP A 160 -3.28 12.81 14.56
C ASP A 160 -3.99 14.13 14.23
N ARG A 161 -4.08 15.02 15.23
CA ARG A 161 -4.66 16.37 15.09
C ARG A 161 -3.75 17.33 14.33
N LYS A 162 -2.46 17.02 14.19
CA LYS A 162 -1.51 17.84 13.43
C LYS A 162 -1.52 17.46 11.94
N GLY A 163 -1.94 16.24 11.64
CA GLY A 163 -2.17 15.77 10.28
C GLY A 163 -3.30 16.51 9.57
N THR A 164 -3.36 16.35 8.25
CA THR A 164 -4.40 16.95 7.41
C THR A 164 -5.79 16.41 7.75
N LEU A 165 -6.80 17.27 7.68
CA LEU A 165 -8.19 16.85 7.90
C LEU A 165 -8.62 15.71 6.95
N LYS A 166 -8.16 15.74 5.70
CA LYS A 166 -8.49 14.72 4.69
C LYS A 166 -7.95 13.34 5.05
N SER A 167 -6.70 13.23 5.53
CA SER A 167 -6.15 11.94 5.98
C SER A 167 -6.90 11.39 7.18
N ARG A 168 -7.31 12.26 8.13
CA ARG A 168 -8.13 11.86 9.27
C ARG A 168 -9.52 11.37 8.84
N GLN A 169 -10.18 12.09 7.93
CA GLN A 169 -11.47 11.69 7.37
C GLN A 169 -11.37 10.35 6.64
N ALA A 170 -10.33 10.16 5.82
CA ALA A 170 -10.06 8.90 5.14
C ALA A 170 -9.81 7.74 6.13
N ALA A 171 -9.09 8.00 7.23
CA ALA A 171 -8.87 7.00 8.27
C ALA A 171 -10.18 6.61 8.99
N ALA A 172 -11.05 7.59 9.30
CA ALA A 172 -12.37 7.31 9.85
C ALA A 172 -13.22 6.48 8.89
N GLU A 173 -13.23 6.84 7.60
CA GLU A 173 -13.95 6.12 6.55
C GLU A 173 -13.41 4.69 6.36
N ALA A 174 -12.09 4.52 6.37
CA ALA A 174 -11.44 3.21 6.28
C ALA A 174 -11.84 2.30 7.44
N LEU A 175 -11.68 2.75 8.69
CA LEU A 175 -12.10 2.00 9.88
C LEU A 175 -13.59 1.66 9.83
N ALA A 176 -14.40 2.59 9.32
CA ALA A 176 -15.83 2.42 9.13
C ALA A 176 -16.14 1.33 8.08
N GLY A 177 -15.40 1.31 6.98
CA GLY A 177 -15.52 0.38 5.87
C GLY A 177 -15.04 -1.04 6.22
N MET A 178 -14.07 -1.17 7.13
CA MET A 178 -13.56 -2.48 7.59
C MET A 178 -14.63 -3.36 8.25
N LYS A 179 -15.64 -2.76 8.89
CA LYS A 179 -16.76 -3.47 9.55
C LYS A 179 -16.29 -4.55 10.54
N THR A 180 -15.23 -4.26 11.29
CA THR A 180 -14.69 -5.15 12.34
C THR A 180 -14.96 -4.57 13.73
N PRO A 181 -15.12 -5.42 14.77
CA PRO A 181 -15.25 -4.95 16.15
C PRO A 181 -14.10 -4.05 16.61
N ALA A 182 -12.87 -4.33 16.14
CA ALA A 182 -11.70 -3.53 16.44
C ALA A 182 -11.79 -2.14 15.78
N GLY A 183 -12.17 -2.07 14.51
CA GLY A 183 -12.39 -0.79 13.81
C GLY A 183 -13.52 0.04 14.42
N ASP A 184 -14.63 -0.60 14.81
CA ASP A 184 -15.72 0.06 15.52
C ASP A 184 -15.27 0.59 16.88
N THR A 185 -14.49 -0.19 17.64
CA THR A 185 -13.92 0.23 18.93
C THR A 185 -12.99 1.42 18.77
N GLU A 186 -12.15 1.43 17.73
CA GLU A 186 -11.26 2.56 17.44
C GLU A 186 -12.05 3.82 17.10
N LEU A 187 -13.04 3.71 16.22
CA LEU A 187 -13.91 4.83 15.85
C LEU A 187 -14.67 5.43 17.03
N LEU A 188 -15.14 4.60 17.95
CA LEU A 188 -15.90 5.07 19.13
C LEU A 188 -15.08 6.00 20.03
N LYS A 189 -13.75 6.01 19.94
CA LYS A 189 -12.90 7.00 20.62
C LYS A 189 -13.08 8.43 20.08
N HIS A 190 -13.67 8.57 18.89
CA HIS A 190 -13.82 9.83 18.16
C HIS A 190 -15.28 10.32 18.06
N VAL A 191 -16.19 9.87 18.94
CA VAL A 191 -17.61 10.31 18.96
C VAL A 191 -17.82 11.80 19.24
N SER A 192 -16.80 12.45 19.82
CA SER A 192 -16.78 13.88 20.12
C SER A 192 -15.78 14.65 19.24
N ASP A 193 -15.42 14.11 18.07
CA ASP A 193 -14.54 14.81 17.14
C ASP A 193 -15.15 16.14 16.69
N ALA A 194 -14.30 17.16 16.55
CA ALA A 194 -14.72 18.46 16.04
C ALA A 194 -15.16 18.38 14.57
N ASP A 195 -14.58 17.45 13.79
CA ASP A 195 -14.99 17.26 12.40
C ASP A 195 -16.32 16.50 12.31
N PRO A 196 -17.35 17.05 11.63
CA PRO A 196 -18.67 16.45 11.57
C PRO A 196 -18.70 15.11 10.83
N LYS A 197 -17.81 14.88 9.85
CA LYS A 197 -17.76 13.59 9.13
C LYS A 197 -17.18 12.50 10.02
N ILE A 198 -16.09 12.78 10.73
CA ILE A 198 -15.48 11.84 11.69
C ILE A 198 -16.47 11.54 12.82
N LYS A 199 -17.10 12.58 13.39
CA LYS A 199 -18.12 12.42 14.42
C LYS A 199 -19.28 11.54 13.94
N ALA A 200 -19.82 11.79 12.75
CA ALA A 200 -20.90 10.98 12.18
C ALA A 200 -20.47 9.52 11.93
N ALA A 201 -19.25 9.31 11.41
CA ALA A 201 -18.69 7.99 11.20
C ALA A 201 -18.63 7.20 12.52
N ALA A 202 -18.16 7.83 13.60
CA ALA A 202 -18.10 7.24 14.94
C ALA A 202 -19.48 6.99 15.57
N GLN A 203 -20.40 7.96 15.51
CA GLN A 203 -21.74 7.85 16.09
C GLN A 203 -22.63 6.83 15.38
N SER A 204 -22.38 6.56 14.09
CA SER A 204 -23.10 5.51 13.35
C SER A 204 -22.76 4.09 13.81
N ARG A 205 -21.65 3.92 14.56
CA ARG A 205 -21.17 2.62 15.03
C ARG A 205 -22.02 2.16 16.21
N ARG A 206 -22.39 0.89 16.20
CA ARG A 206 -22.96 0.21 17.36
C ARG A 206 -21.86 -0.62 17.99
N PRO A 207 -21.60 -0.53 19.31
CA PRO A 207 -20.66 -1.42 19.96
C PRO A 207 -21.11 -2.86 19.71
N SER A 208 -20.35 -3.62 18.92
CA SER A 208 -20.69 -5.01 18.63
C SER A 208 -20.69 -5.80 19.95
N LYS A 209 -21.75 -6.57 20.23
CA LYS A 209 -21.75 -7.47 21.39
C LYS A 209 -20.61 -8.48 21.19
N ALA A 210 -19.62 -8.48 22.09
CA ALA A 210 -18.55 -9.48 22.07
C ALA A 210 -19.18 -10.88 21.98
N LYS A 211 -18.80 -11.67 20.96
CA LYS A 211 -19.22 -13.07 20.87
C LYS A 211 -18.72 -13.77 22.13
N LYS A 212 -19.64 -14.23 22.99
CA LYS A 212 -19.31 -14.99 24.19
C LYS A 212 -18.42 -16.16 23.79
N ALA A 213 -17.21 -16.22 24.34
CA ALA A 213 -16.32 -17.37 24.18
C ALA A 213 -17.08 -18.61 24.66
N VAL A 214 -17.33 -19.55 23.75
CA VAL A 214 -17.88 -20.86 24.09
C VAL A 214 -16.79 -21.57 24.87
N LYS A 215 -16.93 -21.63 26.19
CA LYS A 215 -16.12 -22.53 27.03
C LYS A 215 -16.40 -23.95 26.56
N LYS A 216 -15.44 -24.58 25.88
CA LYS A 216 -15.45 -26.03 25.69
C LYS A 216 -15.33 -26.65 27.08
N LYS A 217 -16.37 -27.40 27.48
CA LYS A 217 -16.32 -28.31 28.63
C LYS A 217 -15.53 -29.55 28.25
#